data_AF-A0A1V1X6K2-F1
#
_entry.id   AF-A0A1V1X6K2-F1
#
_cell.length_a   1.000
_cell.length_b   1.000
_cell.length_c   1.000
_cell.angle_alpha   90.00
_cell.angle_beta   90.00
_cell.angle_gamma   90.00
#
_symmetry.space_group_name_H-M   'P 1'
#
loop_
_entity.id
_entity.type
_entity.pdbx_description
1 polymer ?
#
loop_
_entity_poly.entity_id
_entity_poly.type
_entity_poly.pdbx_seq_one_letter_code
_entity_poly.pdbx_strand_id
1 'polypeptide(L)'
;MAKSALQTSTKPKRKSYYKPVVVDKRNKNGKKIDLAEVVKLRDVQGLSFPQIGKILGFDQAYVNRVHTNFKSMVQPSDLNNAFTDNRVSILNSMELNLLQNLGKADKLEKASLNNVAYAFNQIHTARRLEQGLSTGNVAISIETVYQDAEKEAKALRKQHSKVEVSVNSEGQE
;
A
#
# COMPACT_ATOMS: atom_id res chain seq x y z
N MET A 1 54.46 -38.10 -26.74
CA MET A 1 53.96 -36.83 -26.18
C MET A 1 52.44 -36.83 -26.35
N ALA A 2 51.53 -36.55 -25.42
CA ALA A 2 51.54 -36.24 -23.99
C ALA A 2 50.23 -36.80 -23.37
N LYS A 3 50.19 -36.89 -22.04
CA LYS A 3 49.27 -37.68 -21.22
C LYS A 3 47.79 -37.29 -21.36
N SER A 4 46.94 -38.29 -21.55
CA SER A 4 45.48 -38.24 -21.39
C SER A 4 45.12 -37.86 -19.94
N ALA A 5 44.46 -36.72 -19.76
CA ALA A 5 43.99 -36.23 -18.47
C ALA A 5 42.81 -37.07 -17.95
N LEU A 6 42.97 -37.64 -16.74
CA LEU A 6 41.89 -38.26 -15.99
C LEU A 6 40.81 -37.22 -15.67
N GLN A 7 39.60 -37.42 -16.21
CA GLN A 7 38.39 -36.77 -15.73
C GLN A 7 37.98 -37.41 -14.39
N THR A 8 38.23 -36.73 -13.29
CA THR A 8 37.66 -37.09 -12.00
C THR A 8 36.18 -36.74 -11.98
N SER A 9 35.30 -37.75 -12.02
CA SER A 9 33.86 -37.57 -11.87
C SER A 9 33.53 -37.16 -10.43
N THR A 10 33.28 -35.88 -10.23
CA THR A 10 32.74 -35.39 -8.95
C THR A 10 31.29 -35.83 -8.84
N LYS A 11 31.03 -36.89 -8.07
CA LYS A 11 29.67 -37.37 -7.79
C LYS A 11 28.82 -36.23 -7.20
N PRO A 12 27.56 -36.06 -7.63
CA PRO A 12 26.69 -35.03 -7.11
C PRO A 12 26.40 -35.27 -5.63
N LYS A 13 26.67 -34.26 -4.78
CA LYS A 13 26.35 -34.31 -3.35
C LYS A 13 24.84 -34.46 -3.17
N ARG A 14 24.40 -35.55 -2.53
CA ARG A 14 23.00 -35.78 -2.17
C ARG A 14 22.50 -34.64 -1.29
N LYS A 15 21.41 -33.98 -1.70
CA LYS A 15 20.73 -32.97 -0.90
C LYS A 15 20.18 -33.64 0.36
N SER A 16 20.77 -33.35 1.51
CA SER A 16 20.27 -33.79 2.82
C SER A 16 18.97 -33.04 3.10
N TYR A 17 17.85 -33.76 3.14
CA TYR A 17 16.54 -33.25 3.56
C TYR A 17 16.47 -33.12 5.08
N TYR A 18 17.41 -32.41 5.70
CA TYR A 18 17.28 -32.05 7.10
C TYR A 18 16.44 -30.79 7.20
N LYS A 19 15.18 -30.91 7.64
CA LYS A 19 14.37 -29.76 8.03
C LYS A 19 14.97 -29.20 9.33
N PRO A 20 15.49 -27.97 9.36
CA PRO A 20 16.00 -27.40 10.59
C PRO A 20 14.86 -27.30 11.62
N VAL A 21 15.03 -27.92 12.78
CA VAL A 21 14.11 -27.74 13.90
C VAL A 21 14.22 -26.27 14.33
N VAL A 22 13.11 -25.53 14.22
CA VAL A 22 13.04 -24.14 14.67
C VAL A 22 12.97 -24.15 16.19
N VAL A 23 14.13 -24.16 16.84
CA VAL A 23 14.20 -24.08 18.30
C VAL A 23 14.02 -22.61 18.69
N ASP A 24 12.88 -22.30 19.31
CA ASP A 24 12.62 -21.00 19.95
C ASP A 24 13.65 -20.76 21.05
N LYS A 25 14.70 -19.99 20.76
CA LYS A 25 15.72 -19.64 21.74
C LYS A 25 15.15 -18.62 22.72
N ARG A 26 14.99 -19.04 23.98
CA ARG A 26 14.70 -18.16 25.12
C ARG A 26 16.01 -17.78 25.82
N ASN A 27 16.06 -16.60 26.43
CA ASN A 27 17.21 -16.21 27.25
C ASN A 27 17.22 -16.97 28.59
N LYS A 28 18.25 -16.71 29.42
CA LYS A 28 18.38 -17.28 30.78
C LYS A 28 17.15 -17.01 31.67
N ASN A 29 16.39 -15.96 31.36
CA ASN A 29 15.18 -15.55 32.08
C ASN A 29 13.89 -16.09 31.44
N GLY A 30 13.99 -17.00 30.47
CA GLY A 30 12.84 -17.59 29.78
C GLY A 30 12.11 -16.64 28.82
N LYS A 31 12.62 -15.42 28.59
CA LYS A 31 12.00 -14.44 27.68
C LYS A 31 12.37 -14.72 26.22
N LYS A 32 11.42 -14.47 25.31
CA LYS A 32 11.68 -14.40 23.87
C LYS A 32 12.33 -13.06 23.53
N ILE A 33 13.11 -13.03 22.45
CA ILE A 33 13.72 -11.78 21.99
C ILE A 33 12.63 -10.90 21.37
N ASP A 34 12.55 -9.65 21.82
CA ASP A 34 11.71 -8.65 21.17
C ASP A 34 12.48 -8.02 20.01
N LEU A 35 11.96 -8.22 18.81
CA LEU A 35 12.58 -7.72 17.59
C LEU A 35 12.52 -6.20 17.50
N ALA A 36 11.41 -5.58 17.94
CA ALA A 36 11.25 -4.14 17.89
C ALA A 36 12.29 -3.45 18.78
N GLU A 37 12.56 -4.04 19.95
CA GLU A 37 13.57 -3.55 20.88
C GLU A 37 14.98 -3.68 20.29
N VAL A 38 15.33 -4.81 19.67
CA VAL A 38 16.63 -4.99 18.99
C VAL A 38 16.85 -3.94 17.90
N VAL A 39 15.84 -3.69 17.07
CA VAL A 39 15.91 -2.71 15.97
C VAL A 39 16.05 -1.30 16.53
N LYS A 40 15.26 -0.93 17.54
CA LYS A 40 15.35 0.38 18.20
C LYS A 40 16.75 0.62 18.79
N LEU A 41 17.29 -0.35 19.52
CA LEU A 41 18.62 -0.24 20.11
C LEU A 41 19.73 -0.14 19.05
N ARG A 42 19.56 -0.82 17.91
CA ARG A 42 20.56 -0.83 16.83
C ARG A 42 20.49 0.40 15.93
N ASP A 43 19.33 0.68 15.35
CA ASP A 43 19.16 1.69 14.31
C ASP A 43 18.91 3.09 14.86
N VAL A 44 18.24 3.21 16.03
CA VAL A 44 17.95 4.52 16.64
C VAL A 44 19.03 4.92 17.63
N GLN A 45 19.50 4.00 18.46
CA GLN A 45 20.48 4.29 19.51
C GLN A 45 21.94 3.97 19.12
N GLY A 46 22.17 3.30 17.99
CA GLY A 46 23.52 3.02 17.48
C GLY A 46 24.32 2.01 18.32
N LEU A 47 23.69 1.23 19.20
CA LEU A 47 24.39 0.29 20.07
C LEU A 47 24.99 -0.89 19.28
N SER A 48 26.13 -1.40 19.76
CA SER A 48 26.77 -2.58 19.18
C SER A 48 26.03 -3.87 19.58
N PHE A 49 26.04 -4.89 18.72
CA PHE A 49 25.41 -6.19 19.03
C PHE A 49 25.85 -6.82 20.37
N PRO A 50 27.14 -6.73 20.79
CA PRO A 50 27.55 -7.19 22.11
C PRO A 50 26.84 -6.44 23.26
N GLN A 51 26.66 -5.12 23.14
CA GLN A 51 25.95 -4.32 24.14
C GLN A 51 24.47 -4.67 24.20
N ILE A 52 23.83 -4.82 23.04
CA ILE A 52 22.41 -5.23 22.95
C ILE A 52 22.21 -6.62 23.57
N GLY A 53 23.12 -7.56 23.28
CA GLY A 53 23.10 -8.89 23.87
C GLY A 53 23.21 -8.88 25.40
N LYS A 54 24.06 -7.99 25.97
CA LYS A 54 24.16 -7.80 27.42
C LYS A 54 22.89 -7.24 28.03
N ILE A 55 22.24 -6.27 27.37
CA ILE A 55 20.99 -5.64 27.84
C ILE A 55 19.84 -6.64 27.82
N LEU A 56 19.69 -7.39 26.73
CA LEU A 56 18.56 -8.32 26.52
C LEU A 56 18.80 -9.73 27.08
N GLY A 57 20.04 -10.04 27.47
CA GLY A 57 20.45 -11.35 27.98
C GLY A 57 20.59 -12.44 26.90
N PHE A 58 20.90 -12.05 25.66
CA PHE A 58 21.10 -12.96 24.53
C PHE A 58 22.53 -12.95 24.01
N ASP A 59 22.93 -14.03 23.34
CA ASP A 59 24.22 -14.09 22.66
C ASP A 59 24.30 -13.11 21.48
N GLN A 60 25.46 -12.48 21.28
CA GLN A 60 25.67 -11.48 20.24
C GLN A 60 25.36 -12.01 18.84
N ALA A 61 25.68 -13.28 18.54
CA ALA A 61 25.47 -13.86 17.22
C ALA A 61 23.97 -14.10 16.98
N TYR A 62 23.22 -14.41 18.05
CA TYR A 62 21.77 -14.52 17.97
C TYR A 62 21.11 -13.16 17.69
N VAL A 63 21.51 -12.11 18.42
CA VAL A 63 21.02 -10.74 18.18
C VAL A 63 21.32 -10.28 16.75
N ASN A 64 22.54 -10.49 16.27
CA ASN A 64 22.93 -10.13 14.91
C ASN A 64 22.11 -10.89 13.85
N ARG A 65 21.90 -12.21 14.04
CA ARG A 65 21.07 -13.01 13.13
C ARG A 65 19.63 -12.49 13.08
N VAL A 66 19.03 -12.21 14.22
CA VAL A 66 17.64 -11.70 14.33
C VAL A 66 17.52 -10.35 13.62
N HIS A 67 18.46 -9.43 13.88
CA HIS A 67 18.51 -8.13 13.21
C HIS A 67 18.70 -8.26 11.70
N THR A 68 19.63 -9.10 11.25
CA THR A 68 19.91 -9.30 9.82
C THR A 68 18.72 -9.93 9.09
N ASN A 69 18.07 -10.92 9.70
CA ASN A 69 16.85 -11.51 9.14
C ASN A 69 15.75 -10.45 8.99
N PHE A 70 15.57 -9.59 9.98
CA PHE A 70 14.61 -8.50 9.88
C PHE A 70 14.99 -7.48 8.80
N LYS A 71 16.24 -7.02 8.75
CA LYS A 71 16.73 -6.13 7.68
C LYS A 71 16.63 -6.75 6.29
N SER A 72 16.69 -8.08 6.17
CA SER A 72 16.46 -8.74 4.88
C SER A 72 14.98 -8.72 4.44
N MET A 73 14.05 -8.62 5.41
CA MET A 73 12.62 -8.49 5.14
C MET A 73 12.20 -7.03 4.91
N VAL A 74 12.86 -6.10 5.60
CA VAL A 74 12.56 -4.67 5.49
C VAL A 74 13.46 -4.05 4.43
N GLN A 75 12.88 -3.63 3.31
CA GLN A 75 13.64 -2.92 2.28
C GLN A 75 14.29 -1.65 2.86
N PRO A 76 15.49 -1.27 2.37
CA PRO A 76 16.14 -0.01 2.74
C PRO A 76 15.17 1.17 2.68
N SER A 77 15.18 2.04 3.69
CA SER A 77 14.26 3.20 3.73
C SER A 77 14.40 4.07 2.49
N ASP A 78 15.61 4.19 1.94
CA ASP A 78 15.89 5.02 0.78
C ASP A 78 15.19 4.50 -0.48
N LEU A 79 15.06 3.17 -0.62
CA LEU A 79 14.29 2.57 -1.71
C LEU A 79 12.80 2.77 -1.53
N ASN A 80 12.30 2.69 -0.29
CA ASN A 80 10.89 2.96 0.00
C ASN A 80 10.54 4.45 -0.21
N ASN A 81 11.43 5.35 0.16
CA ASN A 81 11.27 6.79 -0.07
C ASN A 81 11.31 7.08 -1.57
N ALA A 82 12.33 6.58 -2.29
CA ALA A 82 12.41 6.73 -3.73
C ALA A 82 11.21 6.12 -4.47
N PHE A 83 10.70 4.98 -4.01
CA PHE A 83 9.46 4.39 -4.54
C PHE A 83 8.24 5.29 -4.27
N THR A 84 8.13 5.84 -3.06
CA THR A 84 7.01 6.73 -2.68
C THR A 84 7.04 8.00 -3.52
N ASP A 85 8.21 8.63 -3.67
CA ASP A 85 8.40 9.87 -4.42
C ASP A 85 8.13 9.68 -5.92
N ASN A 86 8.48 8.51 -6.47
CA ASN A 86 8.32 8.21 -7.89
C ASN A 86 7.08 7.37 -8.21
N ARG A 87 6.22 7.08 -7.22
CA ARG A 87 5.09 6.15 -7.35
C ARG A 87 4.20 6.50 -8.54
N VAL A 88 3.88 7.78 -8.69
CA VAL A 88 3.03 8.27 -9.79
C VAL A 88 3.66 8.01 -11.15
N SER A 89 4.96 8.30 -11.29
CA SER A 89 5.69 8.07 -12.55
C SER A 89 5.77 6.59 -12.92
N ILE A 90 5.99 5.72 -11.92
CA ILE A 90 5.99 4.27 -12.09
C ILE A 90 4.61 3.78 -12.55
N LEU A 91 3.55 4.22 -11.88
CA LEU A 91 2.18 3.84 -12.23
C LEU A 91 1.81 4.33 -13.64
N ASN A 92 2.16 5.56 -14.00
CA ASN A 92 1.95 6.09 -15.36
C ASN A 92 2.68 5.26 -16.42
N SER A 93 3.91 4.82 -16.11
CA SER A 93 4.70 3.98 -17.02
C SER A 93 4.08 2.59 -17.18
N MET A 94 3.56 2.01 -16.09
CA MET A 94 2.82 0.75 -16.12
C MET A 94 1.50 0.88 -16.88
N GLU A 95 0.76 1.97 -16.67
CA GLU A 95 -0.47 2.31 -17.42
C GLU A 95 -0.17 2.40 -18.91
N LEU A 96 0.86 3.15 -19.31
CA LEU A 96 1.28 3.25 -20.71
C LEU A 96 1.61 1.87 -21.30
N ASN A 97 2.33 1.02 -20.57
CA ASN A 97 2.68 -0.32 -21.04
C ASN A 97 1.43 -1.22 -21.20
N LEU A 98 0.48 -1.13 -20.28
CA LEU A 98 -0.79 -1.84 -20.36
C LEU A 98 -1.59 -1.38 -21.59
N LEU A 99 -1.74 -0.07 -21.79
CA LEU A 99 -2.43 0.51 -22.95
C LEU A 99 -1.78 0.09 -24.27
N GLN A 100 -0.45 0.15 -24.35
CA GLN A 100 0.29 -0.32 -25.52
C GLN A 100 0.08 -1.81 -25.79
N ASN A 101 -0.01 -2.64 -24.75
CA ASN A 101 -0.27 -4.07 -24.92
C ASN A 101 -1.71 -4.37 -25.32
N LEU A 102 -2.68 -3.57 -24.86
CA LEU A 102 -4.09 -3.68 -25.27
C LEU A 102 -4.30 -3.25 -26.73
N GLY A 103 -3.49 -2.32 -27.24
CA GLY A 103 -3.56 -1.86 -28.64
C GLY A 103 -2.84 -2.75 -29.67
N LYS A 104 -2.14 -3.82 -29.26
CA LYS A 104 -1.42 -4.71 -30.19
C LYS A 104 -2.38 -5.72 -30.83
N ALA A 105 -2.42 -5.73 -32.17
CA ALA A 105 -3.27 -6.62 -32.97
C ALA A 105 -3.12 -8.11 -32.58
N ASP A 106 -1.88 -8.58 -32.41
CA ASP A 106 -1.57 -9.99 -32.07
C ASP A 106 -2.14 -10.43 -30.71
N LYS A 107 -2.39 -9.49 -29.80
CA LYS A 107 -2.99 -9.77 -28.48
C LYS A 107 -4.50 -9.61 -28.49
N LEU A 108 -5.04 -8.74 -29.35
CA LEU A 108 -6.47 -8.58 -29.58
C LEU A 108 -7.09 -9.81 -30.25
N GLU A 109 -6.34 -10.56 -31.06
CA GLU A 109 -6.84 -11.84 -31.61
C GLU A 109 -7.08 -12.91 -30.54
N LYS A 110 -6.32 -12.87 -29.44
CA LYS A 110 -6.39 -13.87 -28.34
C LYS A 110 -7.29 -13.43 -27.19
N ALA A 111 -7.45 -12.14 -26.97
CA ALA A 111 -8.30 -11.59 -25.93
C ALA A 111 -9.64 -11.18 -26.51
N SER A 112 -10.75 -11.59 -25.90
CA SER A 112 -12.06 -11.09 -26.33
C SER A 112 -12.11 -9.57 -26.14
N LEU A 113 -12.78 -8.87 -27.05
CA LEU A 113 -13.01 -7.42 -26.98
C LEU A 113 -13.59 -7.01 -25.62
N ASN A 114 -14.43 -7.86 -25.02
CA ASN A 114 -15.00 -7.64 -23.69
C ASN A 114 -13.95 -7.62 -22.57
N ASN A 115 -12.95 -8.50 -22.62
CA ASN A 115 -11.86 -8.52 -21.63
C ASN A 115 -10.98 -7.28 -21.74
N VAL A 116 -10.77 -6.79 -22.97
CA VAL A 116 -10.04 -5.55 -23.25
C VAL A 116 -10.81 -4.33 -22.72
N ALA A 117 -12.11 -4.25 -23.01
CA ALA A 117 -12.98 -3.18 -22.51
C ALA A 117 -13.06 -3.16 -20.98
N TYR A 118 -13.13 -4.34 -20.35
CA TYR A 118 -13.11 -4.48 -18.90
C TYR A 118 -11.79 -3.98 -18.30
N ALA A 119 -10.65 -4.39 -18.85
CA ALA A 119 -9.33 -3.95 -18.40
C ALA A 119 -9.16 -2.43 -18.53
N PHE A 120 -9.62 -1.84 -19.64
CA PHE A 120 -9.63 -0.39 -19.83
C PHE A 120 -10.46 0.33 -18.76
N ASN A 121 -11.65 -0.18 -18.44
CA ASN A 121 -12.52 0.43 -17.44
C ASN A 121 -11.91 0.37 -16.02
N GLN A 122 -11.21 -0.71 -15.69
CA GLN A 122 -10.51 -0.83 -14.39
C GLN A 122 -9.37 0.19 -14.27
N ILE A 123 -8.56 0.36 -15.32
CA ILE A 123 -7.47 1.35 -15.35
C ILE A 123 -8.05 2.77 -15.20
N HIS A 124 -9.08 3.09 -15.98
CA HIS A 124 -9.73 4.40 -15.93
C HIS A 124 -10.34 4.68 -14.55
N THR A 125 -11.02 3.70 -13.95
CA THR A 125 -11.62 3.83 -12.61
C THR A 125 -10.55 4.01 -11.54
N ALA A 126 -9.44 3.26 -11.59
CA ALA A 126 -8.33 3.41 -10.66
C ALA A 126 -7.72 4.82 -10.73
N ARG A 127 -7.42 5.30 -11.95
CA ARG A 127 -6.89 6.67 -12.17
C ARG A 127 -7.84 7.74 -11.66
N ARG A 128 -9.14 7.58 -11.91
CA ARG A 128 -10.16 8.51 -11.44
C ARG A 128 -10.18 8.61 -9.90
N LEU A 129 -10.08 7.48 -9.22
CA LEU A 129 -10.03 7.43 -7.74
C LEU A 129 -8.74 8.06 -7.20
N GLU A 130 -7.59 7.80 -7.83
CA GLU A 130 -6.29 8.40 -7.46
C GLU A 130 -6.27 9.92 -7.60
N GLN A 131 -7.00 10.46 -8.58
CA GLN A 131 -7.15 11.91 -8.80
C GLN A 131 -8.19 12.56 -7.88
N GLY A 132 -8.80 11.81 -6.96
CA GLY A 132 -9.84 12.33 -6.07
C GLY A 132 -11.17 12.64 -6.79
N LEU A 133 -11.33 12.21 -8.03
CA LEU A 133 -12.55 12.38 -8.81
C LEU A 133 -13.57 11.30 -8.39
N SER A 134 -14.05 11.40 -7.14
CA SER A 134 -15.10 10.50 -6.64
C SER A 134 -16.43 10.78 -7.36
N THR A 135 -17.03 9.75 -7.95
CA THR A 135 -18.44 9.84 -8.41
C THR A 135 -19.43 10.07 -7.28
N GLY A 136 -19.04 9.78 -6.03
CA GLY A 136 -19.86 10.04 -4.86
C GLY A 136 -19.93 11.52 -4.47
N ASN A 137 -18.86 12.30 -4.71
CA ASN A 137 -18.82 13.71 -4.31
C ASN A 137 -19.73 14.59 -5.18
N VAL A 138 -19.92 14.24 -6.45
CA VAL A 138 -20.83 14.96 -7.35
C VAL A 138 -22.29 14.75 -6.92
N ALA A 139 -22.66 13.55 -6.46
CA ALA A 139 -24.02 13.27 -5.99
C ALA A 139 -24.36 14.03 -4.69
N ILE A 140 -23.42 14.12 -3.74
CA ILE A 140 -23.63 14.86 -2.48
C ILE A 140 -23.82 16.35 -2.76
N SER A 141 -23.02 16.93 -3.66
CA SER A 141 -23.12 18.35 -4.00
C SER A 141 -24.47 18.74 -4.61
N ILE A 142 -25.10 17.83 -5.37
CA ILE A 142 -26.39 18.11 -6.01
C ILE A 142 -27.52 18.04 -4.98
N GLU A 143 -27.53 17.00 -4.14
CA GLU A 143 -28.53 16.83 -3.08
C GLU A 143 -28.51 17.98 -2.07
N THR A 144 -27.32 18.44 -1.65
CA THR A 144 -27.20 19.59 -0.75
C THR A 144 -27.71 20.89 -1.38
N VAL A 145 -27.45 21.10 -2.67
CA VAL A 145 -27.94 22.28 -3.40
C VAL A 145 -29.46 22.27 -3.52
N TYR A 146 -30.09 21.11 -3.75
CA TYR A 146 -31.54 20.99 -3.77
C TYR A 146 -32.18 21.25 -2.40
N GLN A 147 -31.60 20.70 -1.33
CA GLN A 147 -32.10 20.88 0.03
C GLN A 147 -31.99 22.35 0.50
N ASP A 148 -30.94 23.05 0.11
CA ASP A 148 -30.77 24.46 0.47
C ASP A 148 -31.70 25.37 -0.34
N ALA A 149 -31.90 25.09 -1.64
CA ALA A 149 -32.89 25.78 -2.46
C ALA A 149 -34.32 25.59 -1.94
N GLU A 150 -34.66 24.39 -1.43
CA GLU A 150 -35.99 24.11 -0.87
C GLU A 150 -36.21 24.85 0.46
N LYS A 151 -35.19 24.94 1.32
CA LYS A 151 -35.24 25.74 2.57
C LYS A 151 -35.44 27.22 2.27
N GLU A 152 -34.75 27.75 1.28
CA GLU A 152 -34.86 29.15 0.87
C GLU A 152 -36.25 29.47 0.31
N ALA A 153 -36.77 28.61 -0.58
CA ALA A 153 -38.14 28.73 -1.10
C ALA A 153 -39.20 28.69 0.01
N LYS A 154 -39.01 27.84 1.03
CA LYS A 154 -39.90 27.75 2.19
C LYS A 154 -39.82 29.00 3.08
N ALA A 155 -38.62 29.57 3.26
CA ALA A 155 -38.42 30.81 4.01
C ALA A 155 -39.11 32.00 3.32
N LEU A 156 -38.95 32.14 2.01
CA LEU A 156 -39.60 33.18 1.21
C LEU A 156 -41.14 33.05 1.27
N ARG A 157 -41.68 31.84 1.10
CA ARG A 157 -43.13 31.60 1.24
C ARG A 157 -43.67 32.03 2.61
N LYS A 158 -42.93 31.75 3.68
CA LYS A 158 -43.31 32.13 5.05
C LYS A 158 -43.20 33.65 5.29
N GLN A 159 -42.29 34.34 4.63
CA GLN A 159 -42.21 35.80 4.66
C GLN A 159 -43.40 36.42 3.91
N HIS A 160 -43.68 35.96 2.69
CA HIS A 160 -44.83 36.45 1.90
C HIS A 160 -46.17 36.19 2.58
N SER A 161 -46.38 35.01 3.17
CA SER A 161 -47.62 34.71 3.91
C SER A 161 -47.80 35.59 5.15
N LYS A 162 -46.71 36.08 5.75
CA LYS A 162 -46.77 36.97 6.91
C LYS A 162 -47.07 38.42 6.51
N VAL A 163 -46.61 38.83 5.33
CA VAL A 163 -46.89 40.15 4.74
C VAL A 163 -48.35 40.28 4.29
N GLU A 164 -48.94 39.24 3.68
CA GLU A 164 -50.35 39.24 3.25
C GLU A 164 -51.34 39.35 4.42
N VAL A 165 -50.98 38.84 5.61
CA VAL A 165 -51.82 38.92 6.80
C VAL A 165 -51.79 40.31 7.44
N SER A 166 -50.65 41.03 7.39
CA SER A 166 -50.53 42.39 7.92
C SER A 166 -51.24 43.45 7.06
N VAL A 167 -51.32 43.25 5.74
CA VAL A 167 -51.97 44.21 4.82
C VAL A 167 -53.50 44.18 4.95
N ASN A 168 -54.07 43.06 5.40
CA ASN A 168 -55.52 42.91 5.59
C ASN A 168 -56.02 43.35 7.00
N SER A 169 -55.13 43.62 7.96
CA SER A 169 -55.50 44.04 9.32
C SER A 169 -55.53 45.57 9.53
N GLU A 170 -55.07 46.36 8.56
CA GLU A 170 -55.05 47.84 8.64
C GLU A 170 -56.24 48.50 7.89
N GLY A 171 -57.15 47.71 7.32
CA GLY A 171 -58.26 48.19 6.47
C GLY A 171 -59.67 48.07 7.07
N GLN A 172 -59.81 47.82 8.38
CA GLN A 172 -61.11 47.78 9.06
C GLN A 172 -61.09 48.65 10.33
N GLU A 173 -61.13 49.97 10.13
CA GLU A 173 -61.75 50.92 11.07
C GLU A 173 -62.96 51.58 10.41
#